data_AF-A0A1M7D0Y2-F1
#
_entry.id   AF-A0A1M7D0Y2-F1
#
_cell.length_a   1.000
_cell.length_b   1.000
_cell.length_c   1.000
_cell.angle_alpha   90.00
_cell.angle_beta   90.00
_cell.angle_gamma   90.00
#
_symmetry.space_group_name_H-M   'P 1'
#
loop_
_entity.id
_entity.type
_entity.pdbx_description
1 polymer ?
#
loop_
_entity_poly.entity_id
_entity_poly.type
_entity_poly.pdbx_seq_one_letter_code
_entity_poly.pdbx_strand_id
1 'polypeptide(L)'
;MSRLLEFFTPLFSYGLAIDEQIVDGVAQGSVDEVYVRARALIEQARSSALAAGKPAAAVESAAFAVVAWFDEIITRNPSWWSQASPLQVSLFNTNNAGNEFFEHLSNLKGGDEEVREVYYHALLLGFVGQYYFETGDHGELGKIKELNSRQLPVAPAPLHTLREEQITPQPYQMKDPSGPRYPKQWDALLMKVGAVVALLIPLVYLVWFFLSPTHVTGPTVQQLVDQEIAGYSCADLTGTVDKDGVTSVTGYVSKPVDLERLRGDIGGIKGVKTPSYQVKVLIWPHCEVVKLLTPYRQRNLDRHDGLAVTPTTGHTDRFVKDEQVIVKLVQANHDGYLYVDYYTVEGEVIHLFPNTREPHSGQVIPASQQIDVGQAGVQGGGWITVEAPFGQELMTVVASPTPLYTGLRPDSEPAKDYLPLLKQAVELNRSNDKFVADFMTIQTEPAR
;
A
#
# COMPACT_ATOMS: atom_id res chain seq x y z
N MET A 1 -7.68 -37.62 -35.01
CA MET A 1 -7.12 -36.40 -35.61
C MET A 1 -6.13 -35.83 -34.62
N SER A 2 -5.01 -35.28 -35.06
CA SER A 2 -4.04 -34.65 -34.15
C SER A 2 -4.65 -33.43 -33.46
N ARG A 3 -4.33 -33.24 -32.18
CA ARG A 3 -4.76 -32.07 -31.40
C ARG A 3 -3.90 -30.87 -31.74
N LEU A 4 -4.43 -29.65 -31.58
CA LEU A 4 -3.69 -28.41 -31.87
C LEU A 4 -2.35 -28.33 -31.11
N LEU A 5 -2.31 -28.78 -29.84
CA LEU A 5 -1.10 -28.83 -29.01
C LEU A 5 0.04 -29.64 -29.65
N GLU A 6 -0.26 -30.73 -30.36
CA GLU A 6 0.75 -31.63 -30.94
C GLU A 6 1.60 -30.89 -32.00
N PHE A 7 1.00 -29.96 -32.74
CA PHE A 7 1.71 -29.17 -33.75
C PHE A 7 2.70 -28.17 -33.14
N PHE A 8 2.41 -27.64 -31.94
CA PHE A 8 3.26 -26.68 -31.25
C PHE A 8 4.24 -27.33 -30.25
N THR A 9 4.11 -28.63 -30.00
CA THR A 9 4.98 -29.39 -29.09
C THR A 9 6.48 -29.24 -29.42
N PRO A 10 6.94 -29.24 -30.69
CA PRO A 10 8.35 -29.01 -31.01
C PRO A 10 8.89 -27.67 -30.49
N LEU A 11 8.06 -26.61 -30.48
CA LEU A 11 8.45 -25.31 -29.95
C LEU A 11 8.48 -25.30 -28.42
N PHE A 12 7.53 -25.97 -27.77
CA PHE A 12 7.57 -26.18 -26.31
C PHE A 12 8.82 -26.97 -25.89
N SER A 13 9.13 -28.08 -26.56
CA SER A 13 10.35 -28.84 -26.28
C SER A 13 11.61 -28.01 -26.51
N TYR A 14 11.64 -27.18 -27.56
CA TYR A 14 12.77 -26.29 -27.81
C TYR A 14 12.92 -25.21 -26.73
N GLY A 15 11.82 -24.56 -26.33
CA GLY A 15 11.83 -23.56 -25.25
C GLY A 15 12.30 -24.13 -23.91
N LEU A 16 11.86 -25.34 -23.55
CA LEU A 16 12.33 -26.01 -22.34
C LEU A 16 13.82 -26.34 -22.38
N ALA A 17 14.34 -26.78 -23.53
CA ALA A 17 15.78 -27.01 -23.70
C ALA A 17 16.59 -25.71 -23.57
N ILE A 18 16.05 -24.57 -24.00
CA ILE A 18 16.67 -23.26 -23.79
C ILE A 18 16.59 -22.84 -22.33
N ASP A 19 15.45 -23.03 -21.65
CA ASP A 19 15.29 -22.74 -20.23
C ASP A 19 16.31 -23.52 -19.38
N GLU A 20 16.50 -24.81 -19.66
CA GLU A 20 17.53 -25.65 -19.02
C GLU A 20 18.95 -25.07 -19.24
N GLN A 21 19.29 -24.66 -20.47
CA GLN A 21 20.58 -24.03 -20.77
C GLN A 21 20.79 -22.68 -20.05
N ILE A 22 19.71 -21.90 -19.88
CA ILE A 22 19.75 -20.64 -19.13
C ILE A 22 20.00 -20.93 -17.64
N VAL A 23 19.28 -21.89 -17.06
CA VAL A 23 19.41 -22.29 -15.65
C VAL A 23 20.82 -22.83 -15.36
N ASP A 24 21.38 -23.64 -16.26
CA ASP A 24 22.73 -24.19 -16.13
C ASP A 24 23.84 -23.16 -16.45
N GLY A 25 23.49 -21.96 -16.91
CA GLY A 25 24.44 -20.90 -17.26
C GLY A 25 25.27 -21.18 -18.53
N VAL A 26 24.84 -22.14 -19.35
CA VAL A 26 25.52 -22.57 -20.59
C VAL A 26 25.02 -21.80 -21.82
N ALA A 27 23.92 -21.06 -21.69
CA ALA A 27 23.34 -20.21 -22.73
C ALA A 27 24.18 -18.95 -23.06
N GLN A 28 25.33 -19.13 -23.72
CA GLN A 28 26.28 -18.07 -24.09
C GLN A 28 26.26 -17.67 -25.59
N GLY A 29 25.37 -18.26 -26.40
CA GLY A 29 25.21 -17.96 -27.82
C GLY A 29 24.43 -16.68 -28.11
N SER A 30 24.36 -16.29 -29.40
CA SER A 30 23.48 -15.18 -29.84
C SER A 30 22.02 -15.61 -29.78
N VAL A 31 21.16 -14.73 -29.23
CA VAL A 31 19.71 -14.94 -29.20
C VAL A 31 19.09 -14.96 -30.60
N ASP A 32 19.78 -14.41 -31.62
CA ASP A 32 19.28 -14.40 -33.00
C ASP A 32 19.11 -15.80 -33.56
N GLU A 33 20.06 -16.71 -33.32
CA GLU A 33 19.97 -18.10 -33.77
C GLU A 33 18.81 -18.83 -33.09
N VAL A 34 18.57 -18.50 -31.82
CA VAL A 34 17.44 -19.02 -31.04
C VAL A 34 16.11 -18.55 -31.64
N TYR A 35 15.99 -17.27 -31.94
CA TYR A 35 14.79 -16.72 -32.56
C TYR A 35 14.59 -17.18 -34.01
N VAL A 36 15.64 -17.35 -34.80
CA VAL A 36 15.55 -17.91 -36.16
C VAL A 36 14.98 -19.32 -36.12
N ARG A 37 15.49 -20.16 -35.20
CA ARG A 37 14.98 -21.52 -35.02
C ARG A 37 13.54 -21.54 -34.50
N ALA A 38 13.22 -20.70 -33.52
CA ALA A 38 11.86 -20.58 -33.00
C ALA A 38 10.86 -20.16 -34.10
N ARG A 39 11.20 -19.16 -34.93
CA ARG A 39 10.38 -18.73 -36.07
C ARG A 39 10.12 -19.87 -37.07
N ALA A 40 11.15 -20.65 -37.39
CA ALA A 40 11.00 -21.81 -38.28
C ALA A 40 10.03 -22.85 -37.71
N LEU A 41 10.10 -23.13 -36.40
CA LEU A 41 9.19 -24.05 -35.72
C LEU A 41 7.75 -23.53 -35.68
N ILE A 42 7.55 -22.21 -35.45
CA ILE A 42 6.23 -21.58 -35.48
C ILE A 42 5.59 -21.70 -36.86
N GLU A 43 6.34 -21.39 -37.91
CA GLU A 43 5.83 -21.45 -39.29
C GLU A 43 5.50 -22.90 -39.71
N GLN A 44 6.34 -23.86 -39.30
CA GLN A 44 6.06 -25.27 -39.51
C GLN A 44 4.80 -25.72 -38.76
N ALA A 45 4.61 -25.29 -37.51
CA ALA A 45 3.44 -25.60 -36.71
C ALA A 45 2.16 -25.03 -37.35
N ARG A 46 2.18 -23.75 -37.76
CA ARG A 46 1.07 -23.09 -38.44
C ARG A 46 0.68 -23.81 -39.73
N SER A 47 1.64 -24.02 -40.63
CA SER A 47 1.39 -24.69 -41.91
C SER A 47 0.87 -26.12 -41.74
N SER A 48 1.41 -26.88 -40.80
CA SER A 48 0.98 -28.27 -40.53
C SER A 48 -0.42 -28.33 -39.92
N ALA A 49 -0.75 -27.42 -38.99
CA ALA A 49 -2.07 -27.36 -38.37
C ALA A 49 -3.15 -26.94 -39.38
N LEU A 50 -2.86 -25.95 -40.23
CA LEU A 50 -3.75 -25.53 -41.32
C LEU A 50 -3.96 -26.66 -42.35
N ALA A 51 -2.90 -27.36 -42.74
CA ALA A 51 -2.98 -28.50 -43.66
C ALA A 51 -3.81 -29.67 -43.07
N ALA A 52 -3.80 -29.81 -41.73
CA ALA A 52 -4.65 -30.77 -41.01
C ALA A 52 -6.10 -30.28 -40.80
N GLY A 53 -6.47 -29.11 -41.35
CA GLY A 53 -7.83 -28.58 -41.33
C GLY A 53 -8.21 -27.83 -40.05
N LYS A 54 -7.24 -27.41 -39.23
CA LYS A 54 -7.52 -26.59 -38.03
C LYS A 54 -7.95 -25.16 -38.44
N PRO A 55 -8.89 -24.52 -37.72
CA PRO A 55 -9.32 -23.16 -38.03
C PRO A 55 -8.16 -22.17 -37.90
N ALA A 56 -8.01 -21.26 -38.86
CA ALA A 56 -6.93 -20.28 -38.86
C ALA A 56 -6.89 -19.42 -37.58
N ALA A 57 -8.05 -18.99 -37.07
CA ALA A 57 -8.14 -18.24 -35.82
C ALA A 57 -7.61 -19.03 -34.61
N ALA A 58 -7.89 -20.33 -34.55
CA ALA A 58 -7.39 -21.21 -33.49
C ALA A 58 -5.87 -21.39 -33.59
N VAL A 59 -5.36 -21.57 -34.82
CA VAL A 59 -3.92 -21.69 -35.08
C VAL A 59 -3.17 -20.43 -34.68
N GLU A 60 -3.69 -19.24 -35.02
CA GLU A 60 -3.05 -17.97 -34.65
C GLU A 60 -3.10 -17.69 -33.14
N SER A 61 -4.23 -17.99 -32.49
CA SER A 61 -4.34 -17.86 -31.04
C SER A 61 -3.41 -18.80 -30.29
N ALA A 62 -3.27 -20.06 -30.75
CA ALA A 62 -2.30 -20.99 -30.20
C ALA A 62 -0.85 -20.51 -30.43
N ALA A 63 -0.51 -20.03 -31.62
CA ALA A 63 0.81 -19.48 -31.91
C ALA A 63 1.16 -18.29 -31.01
N PHE A 64 0.19 -17.41 -30.74
CA PHE A 64 0.36 -16.30 -29.80
C PHE A 64 0.73 -16.79 -28.39
N ALA A 65 -0.01 -17.78 -27.87
CA ALA A 65 0.22 -18.33 -26.54
C ALA A 65 1.64 -18.89 -26.37
N VAL A 66 2.10 -19.68 -27.35
CA VAL A 66 3.44 -20.29 -27.29
C VAL A 66 4.53 -19.24 -27.47
N VAL A 67 4.30 -18.20 -28.30
CA VAL A 67 5.25 -17.08 -28.46
C VAL A 67 5.38 -16.26 -27.17
N ALA A 68 4.27 -15.95 -26.51
CA ALA A 68 4.29 -15.24 -25.23
C ALA A 68 5.12 -16.00 -24.17
N TRP A 69 4.91 -17.31 -24.06
CA TRP A 69 5.67 -18.17 -23.17
C TRP A 69 7.14 -18.29 -23.56
N PHE A 70 7.44 -18.45 -24.84
CA PHE A 70 8.81 -18.58 -25.31
C PHE A 70 9.61 -17.30 -25.06
N ASP A 71 9.05 -16.13 -25.39
CA ASP A 71 9.70 -14.85 -25.13
C ASP A 71 9.94 -14.63 -23.63
N GLU A 72 9.01 -15.03 -22.75
CA GLU A 72 9.21 -14.98 -21.29
C GLU A 72 10.42 -15.82 -20.85
N ILE A 73 10.60 -17.03 -21.40
CA ILE A 73 11.81 -17.83 -21.14
C ILE A 73 13.07 -17.07 -21.57
N ILE A 74 13.08 -16.46 -22.75
CA ILE A 74 14.24 -15.71 -23.23
C ILE A 74 14.59 -14.54 -22.30
N THR A 75 13.58 -13.88 -21.70
CA THR A 75 13.82 -12.79 -20.73
C THR A 75 14.49 -13.25 -19.43
N ARG A 76 14.51 -14.55 -19.13
CA ARG A 76 15.21 -15.08 -17.94
C ARG A 76 16.73 -15.01 -18.06
N ASN A 77 17.28 -14.81 -19.27
CA ASN A 77 18.69 -14.59 -19.50
C ASN A 77 19.01 -13.09 -19.71
N PRO A 78 19.61 -12.40 -18.72
CA PRO A 78 19.90 -10.97 -18.81
C PRO A 78 20.82 -10.58 -19.96
N SER A 79 21.66 -11.51 -20.44
CA SER A 79 22.60 -11.23 -21.53
C SER A 79 21.91 -10.95 -22.87
N TRP A 80 20.64 -11.35 -23.03
CA TRP A 80 19.91 -11.29 -24.29
C TRP A 80 18.91 -10.13 -24.42
N TRP A 81 18.67 -9.34 -23.36
CA TRP A 81 17.61 -8.30 -23.31
C TRP A 81 17.66 -7.22 -24.41
N SER A 82 18.81 -7.04 -25.07
CA SER A 82 19.01 -5.99 -26.08
C SER A 82 19.59 -6.49 -27.40
N GLN A 83 19.73 -7.81 -27.57
CA GLN A 83 20.41 -8.36 -28.76
C GLN A 83 19.48 -8.50 -29.96
N ALA A 84 18.18 -8.78 -29.74
CA ALA A 84 17.21 -8.94 -30.82
C ALA A 84 15.79 -8.54 -30.39
N SER A 85 14.94 -8.25 -31.38
CA SER A 85 13.52 -7.96 -31.15
C SER A 85 12.76 -9.25 -30.79
N PRO A 86 11.98 -9.28 -29.68
CA PRO A 86 11.17 -10.42 -29.28
C PRO A 86 10.19 -10.90 -30.35
N LEU A 87 9.80 -12.18 -30.29
CA LEU A 87 8.88 -12.76 -31.28
C LEU A 87 7.49 -12.12 -31.21
N GLN A 88 6.99 -11.78 -30.03
CA GLN A 88 5.71 -11.09 -29.83
C GLN A 88 5.63 -9.77 -30.60
N VAL A 89 6.74 -9.02 -30.69
CA VAL A 89 6.80 -7.76 -31.45
C VAL A 89 6.82 -8.07 -32.94
N SER A 90 7.70 -8.96 -33.38
CA SER A 90 7.89 -9.23 -34.80
C SER A 90 6.73 -10.00 -35.47
N LEU A 91 6.00 -10.82 -34.72
CA LEU A 91 4.93 -11.68 -35.26
C LEU A 91 3.52 -11.16 -34.97
N PHE A 92 3.32 -10.48 -33.84
CA PHE A 92 2.00 -10.03 -33.39
C PHE A 92 1.90 -8.52 -33.14
N ASN A 93 2.99 -7.77 -33.38
CA ASN A 93 3.03 -6.32 -33.19
C ASN A 93 2.61 -5.89 -31.77
N THR A 94 2.96 -6.67 -30.75
CA THR A 94 2.73 -6.35 -29.34
C THR A 94 4.02 -6.47 -28.54
N ASN A 95 4.15 -5.67 -27.49
CA ASN A 95 5.18 -5.78 -26.45
C ASN A 95 4.58 -6.13 -25.07
N ASN A 96 3.30 -6.51 -25.04
CA ASN A 96 2.50 -6.73 -23.84
C ASN A 96 1.86 -8.14 -23.82
N ALA A 97 2.50 -9.12 -24.48
CA ALA A 97 1.94 -10.46 -24.60
C ALA A 97 1.73 -11.15 -23.24
N GLY A 98 2.50 -10.77 -22.22
CA GLY A 98 2.33 -11.24 -20.83
C GLY A 98 0.96 -10.97 -20.22
N ASN A 99 0.35 -9.83 -20.56
CA ASN A 99 -0.99 -9.45 -20.09
C ASN A 99 -2.08 -9.92 -21.08
N GLU A 100 -1.85 -9.69 -22.38
CA GLU A 100 -2.78 -10.10 -23.45
C GLU A 100 -3.02 -11.61 -23.49
N PHE A 101 -2.07 -12.43 -23.03
CA PHE A 101 -2.25 -13.87 -22.87
C PHE A 101 -3.46 -14.21 -22.02
N PHE A 102 -3.62 -13.58 -20.86
CA PHE A 102 -4.72 -13.86 -19.94
C PHE A 102 -6.04 -13.29 -20.45
N GLU A 103 -5.98 -12.15 -21.16
CA GLU A 103 -7.15 -11.60 -21.86
C GLU A 103 -7.67 -12.59 -22.92
N HIS A 104 -6.78 -13.07 -23.80
CA HIS A 104 -7.13 -14.06 -24.82
C HIS A 104 -7.67 -15.35 -24.20
N LEU A 105 -7.04 -15.86 -23.14
CA LEU A 105 -7.48 -17.07 -22.43
C LEU A 105 -8.89 -16.89 -21.84
N SER A 106 -9.18 -15.72 -21.27
CA SER A 106 -10.50 -15.42 -20.68
C SER A 106 -11.62 -15.30 -21.73
N ASN A 107 -11.25 -14.94 -22.96
CA ASN A 107 -12.18 -14.75 -24.08
C ASN A 107 -12.51 -16.05 -24.83
N LEU A 108 -11.84 -17.17 -24.52
CA LEU A 108 -12.10 -18.47 -25.16
C LEU A 108 -13.48 -19.02 -24.79
N LYS A 109 -14.26 -19.41 -25.80
CA LYS A 109 -15.65 -19.87 -25.63
C LYS A 109 -15.73 -21.40 -25.60
N GLY A 110 -16.95 -21.93 -25.42
CA GLY A 110 -17.23 -23.35 -25.66
C GLY A 110 -16.98 -23.67 -27.14
N GLY A 111 -16.11 -24.65 -27.41
CA GLY A 111 -15.61 -24.97 -28.76
C GLY A 111 -14.13 -24.66 -28.99
N ASP A 112 -13.52 -23.80 -28.16
CA ASP A 112 -12.09 -23.44 -28.25
C ASP A 112 -11.19 -24.33 -27.36
N GLU A 113 -11.63 -25.55 -27.06
CA GLU A 113 -11.00 -26.44 -26.07
C GLU A 113 -9.55 -26.79 -26.44
N GLU A 114 -9.27 -27.04 -27.72
CA GLU A 114 -7.90 -27.30 -28.19
C GLU A 114 -6.98 -26.07 -28.11
N VAL A 115 -7.53 -24.85 -28.25
CA VAL A 115 -6.77 -23.61 -28.05
C VAL A 115 -6.49 -23.43 -26.57
N ARG A 116 -7.51 -23.65 -25.73
CA ARG A 116 -7.38 -23.61 -24.26
C ARG A 116 -6.33 -24.61 -23.78
N GLU A 117 -6.24 -25.79 -24.40
CA GLU A 117 -5.21 -26.79 -24.11
C GLU A 117 -3.78 -26.26 -24.35
N VAL A 118 -3.56 -25.48 -25.42
CA VAL A 118 -2.24 -24.86 -25.70
C VAL A 118 -1.89 -23.79 -24.65
N TYR A 119 -2.83 -22.91 -24.31
CA TYR A 119 -2.65 -21.90 -23.25
C TYR A 119 -2.38 -22.58 -21.90
N TYR A 120 -3.16 -23.60 -21.57
CA TYR A 120 -3.01 -24.34 -20.33
C TYR A 120 -1.65 -25.05 -20.27
N HIS A 121 -1.18 -25.61 -21.39
CA HIS A 121 0.14 -26.23 -21.45
C HIS A 121 1.26 -25.22 -21.17
N ALA A 122 1.19 -24.00 -21.71
CA ALA A 122 2.13 -22.94 -21.39
C ALA A 122 2.14 -22.59 -19.88
N LEU A 123 0.97 -22.54 -19.24
CA LEU A 123 0.84 -22.32 -17.78
C LEU A 123 1.46 -23.46 -16.96
N LEU A 124 1.32 -24.71 -17.41
CA LEU A 124 1.96 -25.87 -16.76
C LEU A 124 3.49 -25.84 -16.90
N LEU A 125 3.99 -25.30 -18.01
CA LEU A 125 5.42 -25.11 -18.27
C LEU A 125 5.98 -23.81 -17.67
N GLY A 126 5.27 -23.23 -16.69
CA GLY A 126 5.77 -22.12 -15.89
C GLY A 126 5.65 -20.75 -16.53
N PHE A 127 4.74 -20.55 -17.49
CA PHE A 127 4.33 -19.21 -17.90
C PHE A 127 3.67 -18.47 -16.73
N VAL A 128 4.15 -17.28 -16.42
CA VAL A 128 3.62 -16.48 -15.31
C VAL A 128 2.98 -15.18 -15.80
N GLY A 129 3.57 -14.54 -16.82
CA GLY A 129 3.10 -13.28 -17.40
C GLY A 129 2.86 -12.21 -16.35
N GLN A 130 1.64 -11.64 -16.35
CA GLN A 130 1.23 -10.59 -15.41
C GLN A 130 1.27 -10.99 -13.92
N TYR A 131 1.36 -12.28 -13.60
CA TYR A 131 1.35 -12.81 -12.24
C TYR A 131 2.75 -13.08 -11.67
N TYR A 132 3.82 -12.47 -12.23
CA TYR A 132 5.22 -12.76 -11.88
C TYR A 132 5.58 -12.65 -10.38
N PHE A 133 4.73 -12.00 -9.59
CA PHE A 133 4.88 -11.81 -8.14
C PHE A 133 4.30 -12.98 -7.30
N GLU A 134 3.52 -13.88 -7.88
CA GLU A 134 2.94 -15.03 -7.16
C GLU A 134 3.95 -16.19 -7.06
N THR A 135 3.93 -16.90 -5.93
CA THR A 135 4.75 -18.10 -5.72
C THR A 135 3.86 -19.31 -5.43
N GLY A 136 4.02 -20.37 -6.23
CA GLY A 136 3.23 -21.60 -6.13
C GLY A 136 1.80 -21.48 -6.67
N ASP A 137 1.00 -22.53 -6.50
CA ASP A 137 -0.36 -22.64 -7.06
C ASP A 137 -1.48 -22.20 -6.09
N HIS A 138 -1.16 -21.43 -5.04
CA HIS A 138 -2.14 -20.95 -4.05
C HIS A 138 -2.76 -19.58 -4.37
N GLY A 139 -2.20 -18.86 -5.35
CA GLY A 139 -2.65 -17.52 -5.78
C GLY A 139 -3.70 -17.53 -6.89
N GLU A 140 -3.88 -16.39 -7.56
CA GLU A 140 -4.79 -16.23 -8.69
C GLU A 140 -4.38 -17.08 -9.89
N LEU A 141 -3.07 -17.24 -10.13
CA LEU A 141 -2.57 -18.09 -11.21
C LEU A 141 -2.99 -19.56 -11.00
N GLY A 142 -2.94 -20.03 -9.76
CA GLY A 142 -3.41 -21.37 -9.38
C GLY A 142 -4.91 -21.55 -9.62
N LYS A 143 -5.72 -20.54 -9.29
CA LYS A 143 -7.16 -20.54 -9.58
C LYS A 143 -7.44 -20.56 -11.09
N ILE A 144 -6.69 -19.80 -11.90
CA ILE A 144 -6.83 -19.78 -13.36
C ILE A 144 -6.49 -21.16 -13.94
N LYS A 145 -5.43 -21.82 -13.45
CA LYS A 145 -5.10 -23.20 -13.83
C LYS A 145 -6.24 -24.15 -13.50
N GLU A 146 -6.78 -24.12 -12.29
CA GLU A 146 -7.86 -25.01 -11.87
C GLU A 146 -9.19 -24.77 -12.63
N LEU A 147 -9.51 -23.52 -12.95
CA LEU A 147 -10.73 -23.19 -13.71
C LEU A 147 -10.65 -23.65 -15.17
N ASN A 148 -9.46 -23.56 -15.79
CA ASN A 148 -9.26 -23.96 -17.18
C ASN A 148 -9.04 -25.47 -17.33
N SER A 149 -8.46 -26.15 -16.34
CA SER A 149 -8.20 -27.60 -16.38
C SER A 149 -9.49 -28.42 -16.59
N ARG A 150 -10.59 -27.98 -15.98
CA ARG A 150 -11.91 -28.62 -16.09
C ARG A 150 -12.58 -28.47 -17.46
N GLN A 151 -12.07 -27.55 -18.29
CA GLN A 151 -12.64 -27.21 -19.60
C GLN A 151 -11.72 -27.65 -20.75
N LEU A 152 -10.77 -28.55 -20.47
CA LEU A 152 -9.87 -29.13 -21.47
C LEU A 152 -10.52 -30.32 -22.18
N PRO A 153 -10.08 -30.64 -23.42
CA PRO A 153 -10.52 -31.84 -24.13
C PRO A 153 -10.29 -33.13 -23.32
N VAL A 154 -9.20 -33.16 -22.55
CA VAL A 154 -8.89 -34.21 -21.58
C VAL A 154 -8.57 -33.53 -20.25
N ALA A 155 -9.53 -33.50 -19.34
CA ALA A 155 -9.32 -32.94 -18.01
C ALA A 155 -8.27 -33.76 -17.24
N PRO A 156 -7.30 -33.11 -16.57
CA PRO A 156 -6.32 -33.81 -15.75
C PRO A 156 -7.02 -34.44 -14.54
N ALA A 157 -6.49 -35.58 -14.08
CA ALA A 157 -7.00 -36.26 -12.90
C ALA A 157 -6.91 -35.34 -11.67
N PRO A 158 -7.97 -35.20 -10.86
CA PRO A 158 -7.92 -34.36 -9.68
C PRO A 158 -6.87 -34.90 -8.68
N LEU A 159 -5.92 -34.05 -8.28
CA LEU A 159 -4.81 -34.47 -7.41
C LEU A 159 -5.29 -35.08 -6.07
N HIS A 160 -6.43 -34.60 -5.56
CA HIS A 160 -7.03 -35.11 -4.32
C HIS A 160 -7.67 -36.50 -4.46
N THR A 161 -7.95 -36.94 -5.69
CA THR A 161 -8.53 -38.26 -6.00
C THR A 161 -7.50 -39.29 -6.47
N LEU A 162 -6.25 -38.91 -6.73
CA LEU A 162 -5.20 -39.84 -7.21
C LEU A 162 -4.90 -41.01 -6.26
N ARG A 163 -5.23 -40.87 -4.97
CA ARG A 163 -5.12 -41.96 -3.99
C ARG A 163 -6.24 -43.01 -4.16
N GLU A 164 -7.37 -42.60 -4.72
CA GLU A 164 -8.60 -43.39 -4.82
C GLU A 164 -8.80 -43.92 -6.25
N GLU A 165 -8.36 -43.18 -7.27
CA GLU A 165 -8.42 -43.61 -8.67
C GLU A 165 -7.22 -44.51 -9.02
N GLN A 166 -7.54 -45.74 -9.43
CA GLN A 166 -6.54 -46.73 -9.84
C GLN A 166 -5.98 -46.36 -11.22
N ILE A 167 -4.79 -45.76 -11.24
CA ILE A 167 -4.13 -45.24 -12.46
C ILE A 167 -3.70 -46.37 -13.43
N THR A 168 -3.58 -47.63 -12.96
CA THR A 168 -3.27 -48.79 -13.82
C THR A 168 -4.06 -50.04 -13.41
N PRO A 169 -4.43 -50.94 -14.33
CA PRO A 169 -5.27 -52.11 -14.00
C PRO A 169 -4.57 -53.21 -13.20
N GLN A 170 -3.24 -53.31 -13.28
CA GLN A 170 -2.50 -54.54 -12.92
C GLN A 170 -1.77 -54.56 -11.55
N PRO A 171 -1.47 -53.46 -10.83
CA PRO A 171 -0.88 -53.59 -9.49
C PRO A 171 -1.93 -53.87 -8.40
N TYR A 172 -3.21 -53.55 -8.63
CA TYR A 172 -4.26 -53.62 -7.60
C TYR A 172 -5.04 -54.94 -7.56
N GLN A 173 -4.82 -55.85 -8.52
CA GLN A 173 -5.44 -57.18 -8.54
C GLN A 173 -4.65 -58.24 -7.76
N MET A 174 -3.36 -57.99 -7.49
CA MET A 174 -2.58 -58.84 -6.59
C MET A 174 -2.66 -58.30 -5.17
N LYS A 175 -2.87 -59.20 -4.22
CA LYS A 175 -2.72 -58.86 -2.80
C LYS A 175 -1.26 -58.51 -2.55
N ASP A 176 -1.02 -57.33 -1.99
CA ASP A 176 0.33 -56.88 -1.65
C ASP A 176 1.10 -57.98 -0.88
N PRO A 177 2.38 -58.23 -1.22
CA PRO A 177 3.20 -59.17 -0.48
C PRO A 177 3.28 -58.72 0.99
N SER A 178 3.27 -59.70 1.90
CA SER A 178 3.42 -59.40 3.32
C SER A 178 4.79 -58.79 3.56
N GLY A 179 4.84 -57.51 3.89
CA GLY A 179 6.08 -56.81 4.22
C GLY A 179 6.81 -57.43 5.43
N PRO A 180 8.09 -57.08 5.65
CA PRO A 180 8.91 -57.64 6.72
C PRO A 180 8.22 -57.49 8.08
N ARG A 181 8.16 -58.59 8.86
CA ARG A 181 7.63 -58.58 10.22
C ARG A 181 8.62 -57.85 11.13
N TYR A 182 8.48 -56.52 11.22
CA TYR A 182 9.09 -55.76 12.29
C TYR A 182 8.50 -56.21 13.65
N PRO A 183 9.32 -56.34 14.72
CA PRO A 183 8.85 -56.77 16.03
C PRO A 183 7.94 -55.71 16.66
N LYS A 184 6.63 -55.82 16.40
CA LYS A 184 5.53 -54.93 16.85
C LYS A 184 5.40 -54.73 18.37
N GLN A 185 6.23 -55.35 19.19
CA GLN A 185 6.14 -55.24 20.65
C GLN A 185 6.51 -53.84 21.17
N TRP A 186 7.45 -53.16 20.50
CA TRP A 186 7.77 -51.77 20.84
C TRP A 186 6.72 -50.79 20.30
N ASP A 187 6.14 -51.05 19.13
CA ASP A 187 5.07 -50.21 18.55
C ASP A 187 3.80 -50.24 19.41
N ALA A 188 3.39 -51.41 19.90
CA ALA A 188 2.19 -51.51 20.75
C ALA A 188 2.38 -50.84 22.11
N LEU A 189 3.59 -50.91 22.69
CA LEU A 189 3.93 -50.21 23.93
C LEU A 189 3.98 -48.69 23.71
N LEU A 190 4.65 -48.24 22.64
CA LEU A 190 4.74 -46.82 22.27
C LEU A 190 3.38 -46.23 21.92
N MET A 191 2.50 -46.98 21.25
CA MET A 191 1.13 -46.54 20.97
C MET A 191 0.29 -46.44 22.24
N LYS A 192 0.45 -47.36 23.20
CA LYS A 192 -0.24 -47.27 24.51
C LYS A 192 0.26 -46.10 25.34
N VAL A 193 1.58 -45.89 25.39
CA VAL A 193 2.19 -44.75 26.08
C VAL A 193 1.78 -43.44 25.41
N GLY A 194 1.82 -43.39 24.08
CA GLY A 194 1.37 -42.24 23.28
C GLY A 194 -0.10 -41.91 23.52
N ALA A 195 -0.99 -42.92 23.57
CA ALA A 195 -2.40 -42.72 23.89
C ALA A 195 -2.61 -42.18 25.31
N VAL A 196 -1.86 -42.70 26.30
CA VAL A 196 -1.93 -42.20 27.68
C VAL A 196 -1.42 -40.76 27.78
N VAL A 197 -0.30 -40.42 27.12
CA VAL A 197 0.23 -39.05 27.08
C VAL A 197 -0.75 -38.10 26.37
N ALA A 198 -1.32 -38.52 25.23
CA ALA A 198 -2.31 -37.74 24.50
C ALA A 198 -3.59 -37.50 25.31
N LEU A 199 -3.93 -38.38 26.25
CA LEU A 199 -5.08 -38.21 27.16
C LEU A 199 -4.70 -37.38 28.39
N LEU A 200 -3.47 -37.49 28.89
CA LEU A 200 -2.97 -36.71 30.01
C LEU A 200 -2.73 -35.24 29.68
N ILE A 201 -2.25 -34.91 28.47
CA ILE A 201 -2.04 -33.51 28.03
C ILE A 201 -3.30 -32.65 28.18
N PRO A 202 -4.48 -33.01 27.62
CA PRO A 202 -5.70 -32.21 27.77
C PRO A 202 -6.23 -32.23 29.21
N LEU A 203 -5.98 -33.29 29.98
CA LEU A 203 -6.40 -33.40 31.37
C LEU A 203 -5.57 -32.50 32.29
N VAL A 204 -4.26 -32.46 32.07
CA VAL A 204 -3.33 -31.52 32.72
C VAL A 204 -3.63 -30.09 32.29
N TYR A 205 -3.93 -29.87 31.02
CA TYR A 205 -4.37 -28.55 30.52
C TYR A 205 -5.69 -28.11 31.17
N LEU A 206 -6.68 -29.00 31.32
CA LEU A 206 -7.93 -28.72 32.03
C LEU A 206 -7.66 -28.41 33.50
N VAL A 207 -6.85 -29.21 34.18
CA VAL A 207 -6.48 -28.98 35.58
C VAL A 207 -5.73 -27.65 35.73
N TRP A 208 -4.81 -27.33 34.83
CA TRP A 208 -4.13 -26.02 34.78
C TRP A 208 -5.10 -24.89 34.47
N PHE A 209 -6.06 -25.08 33.57
CA PHE A 209 -7.08 -24.08 33.23
C PHE A 209 -8.00 -23.78 34.43
N PHE A 210 -8.35 -24.79 35.23
CA PHE A 210 -9.17 -24.62 36.43
C PHE A 210 -8.38 -24.15 37.67
N LEU A 211 -7.07 -24.41 37.74
CA LEU A 211 -6.19 -23.98 38.84
C LEU A 211 -5.47 -22.64 38.57
N SER A 212 -5.37 -22.23 37.31
CA SER A 212 -4.83 -20.91 36.95
C SER A 212 -5.78 -19.86 37.49
N PRO A 213 -5.29 -18.86 38.26
CA PRO A 213 -6.13 -17.78 38.73
C PRO A 213 -6.79 -17.15 37.51
N THR A 214 -8.13 -17.13 37.53
CA THR A 214 -8.98 -16.53 36.50
C THR A 214 -8.31 -15.27 35.95
N HIS A 215 -8.03 -15.25 34.64
CA HIS A 215 -7.71 -13.99 33.96
C HIS A 215 -8.74 -12.96 34.42
N VAL A 216 -8.28 -11.84 34.98
CA VAL A 216 -9.16 -10.77 35.44
C VAL A 216 -9.99 -10.33 34.24
N THR A 217 -11.23 -10.79 34.17
CA THR A 217 -12.17 -10.43 33.13
C THR A 217 -12.64 -9.01 33.42
N GLY A 218 -11.92 -8.04 32.85
CA GLY A 218 -12.21 -6.62 32.88
C GLY A 218 -11.18 -5.86 32.05
N PRO A 219 -11.54 -4.69 31.49
CA PRO A 219 -10.56 -3.83 30.82
C PRO A 219 -9.45 -3.45 31.80
N THR A 220 -8.22 -3.42 31.34
CA THR A 220 -7.10 -2.91 32.14
C THR A 220 -7.32 -1.43 32.46
N VAL A 221 -6.66 -0.91 33.50
CA VAL A 221 -6.73 0.53 33.83
C VAL A 221 -6.28 1.37 32.63
N GLN A 222 -5.27 0.90 31.88
CA GLN A 222 -4.83 1.53 30.62
C GLN A 222 -5.98 1.58 29.59
N GLN A 223 -6.68 0.47 29.36
CA GLN A 223 -7.80 0.42 28.42
C GLN A 223 -8.96 1.34 28.83
N LEU A 224 -9.23 1.46 30.14
CA LEU A 224 -10.24 2.40 30.64
C LEU A 224 -9.83 3.85 30.40
N VAL A 225 -8.55 4.20 30.63
CA VAL A 225 -8.01 5.53 30.35
C VAL A 225 -8.07 5.84 28.85
N ASP A 226 -7.66 4.90 27.99
CA ASP A 226 -7.69 5.05 26.53
C ASP A 226 -9.12 5.26 26.01
N GLN A 227 -10.10 4.53 26.59
CA GLN A 227 -11.51 4.69 26.24
C GLN A 227 -12.05 6.06 26.64
N GLU A 228 -11.67 6.57 27.81
CA GLU A 228 -12.14 7.87 28.31
C GLU A 228 -11.59 9.03 27.48
N ILE A 229 -10.28 9.04 27.19
CA ILE A 229 -9.65 10.12 26.42
C ILE A 229 -10.10 10.17 24.96
N ALA A 230 -10.54 9.03 24.39
CA ALA A 230 -11.07 8.97 23.03
C ALA A 230 -12.43 9.70 22.86
N GLY A 231 -13.13 9.99 23.97
CA GLY A 231 -14.42 10.69 23.96
C GLY A 231 -14.35 12.20 23.68
N TYR A 232 -13.15 12.79 23.66
CA TYR A 232 -12.96 14.23 23.49
C TYR A 232 -12.91 14.62 22.01
N SER A 233 -13.78 15.55 21.63
CA SER A 233 -13.83 16.12 20.27
C SER A 233 -12.77 17.22 20.11
N CYS A 234 -12.09 17.26 18.96
CA CYS A 234 -10.98 18.18 18.70
C CYS A 234 -9.90 18.13 19.79
N ALA A 235 -9.46 16.91 20.10
CA ALA A 235 -8.43 16.61 21.07
C ALA A 235 -7.44 15.58 20.50
N ASP A 236 -6.22 15.62 21.02
CA ASP A 236 -5.21 14.61 20.83
C ASP A 236 -4.55 14.39 22.19
N LEU A 237 -4.96 13.31 22.84
CA LEU A 237 -4.61 12.98 24.21
C LEU A 237 -3.93 11.62 24.21
N THR A 238 -2.84 11.50 24.95
CA THR A 238 -2.16 10.23 25.19
C THR A 238 -2.11 9.98 26.68
N GLY A 239 -2.65 8.83 27.11
CA GLY A 239 -2.62 8.38 28.50
C GLY A 239 -1.62 7.24 28.67
N THR A 240 -0.80 7.30 29.70
CA THR A 240 0.10 6.20 30.10
C THR A 240 -0.15 5.84 31.55
N VAL A 241 -0.37 4.55 31.83
CA VAL A 241 -0.60 4.01 33.18
C VAL A 241 0.50 3.01 33.50
N ASP A 242 1.23 3.25 34.59
CA ASP A 242 2.25 2.32 35.06
C ASP A 242 1.66 1.11 35.83
N LYS A 243 2.54 0.21 36.30
CA LYS A 243 2.11 -1.00 37.04
C LYS A 243 1.50 -0.68 38.42
N ASP A 244 1.85 0.45 39.01
CA ASP A 244 1.37 0.88 40.32
C ASP A 244 0.07 1.70 40.23
N GLY A 245 -0.35 2.05 39.00
CA GLY A 245 -1.53 2.86 38.67
C GLY A 245 -1.22 4.34 38.45
N VAL A 246 0.05 4.77 38.55
CA VAL A 246 0.46 6.15 38.28
C VAL A 246 0.15 6.48 36.83
N THR A 247 -0.66 7.52 36.63
CA THR A 247 -1.16 7.90 35.31
C THR A 247 -0.55 9.23 34.86
N SER A 248 -0.14 9.32 33.60
CA SER A 248 0.26 10.57 32.97
C SER A 248 -0.52 10.78 31.68
N VAL A 249 -1.16 11.95 31.57
CA VAL A 249 -1.93 12.36 30.40
C VAL A 249 -1.28 13.58 29.78
N THR A 250 -0.93 13.49 28.51
CA THR A 250 -0.30 14.55 27.71
C THR A 250 -1.18 14.88 26.50
N GLY A 251 -1.06 16.11 25.97
CA GLY A 251 -1.72 16.48 24.70
C GLY A 251 -2.46 17.81 24.74
N TYR A 252 -3.61 17.88 24.05
CA TYR A 252 -4.46 19.08 24.05
C TYR A 252 -5.96 18.77 23.97
N VAL A 253 -6.78 19.74 24.42
CA VAL A 253 -8.25 19.74 24.36
C VAL A 253 -8.79 21.04 23.79
N SER A 254 -10.03 20.99 23.27
CA SER A 254 -10.65 22.10 22.57
C SER A 254 -11.04 23.29 23.45
N LYS A 255 -11.41 23.04 24.71
CA LYS A 255 -11.95 24.05 25.62
C LYS A 255 -11.35 23.91 27.02
N PRO A 256 -11.26 25.01 27.79
CA PRO A 256 -10.86 24.94 29.19
C PRO A 256 -11.79 24.05 30.03
N VAL A 257 -13.09 24.02 29.73
CA VAL A 257 -14.05 23.13 30.42
C VAL A 257 -13.76 21.65 30.19
N ASP A 258 -13.26 21.30 28.99
CA ASP A 258 -12.92 19.92 28.67
C ASP A 258 -11.68 19.47 29.47
N LEU A 259 -10.76 20.37 29.78
CA LEU A 259 -9.60 20.08 30.63
C LEU A 259 -10.02 19.75 32.06
N GLU A 260 -10.96 20.51 32.64
CA GLU A 260 -11.48 20.21 33.97
C GLU A 260 -12.29 18.92 33.98
N ARG A 261 -13.09 18.68 32.93
CA ARG A 261 -13.80 17.42 32.74
C ARG A 261 -12.81 16.24 32.67
N LEU A 262 -11.73 16.35 31.90
CA LEU A 262 -10.69 15.32 31.76
C LEU A 262 -10.07 14.94 33.11
N ARG A 263 -9.79 15.93 33.96
CA ARG A 263 -9.27 15.69 35.31
C ARG A 263 -10.25 14.90 36.18
N GLY A 264 -11.55 15.21 36.08
CA GLY A 264 -12.61 14.50 36.78
C GLY A 264 -12.79 13.08 36.28
N ASP A 265 -12.91 12.91 34.96
CA ASP A 265 -13.20 11.64 34.30
C ASP A 265 -12.04 10.63 34.55
N ILE A 266 -10.79 11.03 34.32
CA ILE A 266 -9.60 10.18 34.59
C ILE A 266 -9.41 9.91 36.08
N GLY A 267 -9.62 10.92 36.94
CA GLY A 267 -9.53 10.76 38.39
C GLY A 267 -10.59 9.82 38.97
N GLY A 268 -11.73 9.65 38.29
CA GLY A 268 -12.82 8.76 38.67
C GLY A 268 -12.59 7.29 38.29
N ILE A 269 -11.59 6.97 37.46
CA ILE A 269 -11.31 5.60 37.01
C ILE A 269 -10.68 4.80 38.17
N LYS A 270 -11.36 3.71 38.55
CA LYS A 270 -10.88 2.80 39.59
C LYS A 270 -9.55 2.16 39.18
N GLY A 271 -8.49 2.47 39.92
CA GLY A 271 -7.14 1.94 39.69
C GLY A 271 -6.12 3.00 39.25
N VAL A 272 -6.59 4.19 38.83
CA VAL A 272 -5.74 5.36 38.61
C VAL A 272 -5.24 5.89 39.95
N LYS A 273 -3.94 6.18 40.01
CA LYS A 273 -3.27 6.83 41.14
C LYS A 273 -2.47 8.02 40.62
N THR A 274 -2.39 9.08 41.43
CA THR A 274 -1.54 10.25 41.19
C THR A 274 -1.48 10.72 39.73
N PRO A 275 -2.63 11.06 39.10
CA PRO A 275 -2.63 11.45 37.70
C PRO A 275 -1.91 12.79 37.51
N SER A 276 -0.99 12.85 36.55
CA SER A 276 -0.32 14.08 36.10
C SER A 276 -0.85 14.50 34.74
N TYR A 277 -1.06 15.82 34.55
CA TYR A 277 -1.67 16.36 33.34
C TYR A 277 -0.73 17.39 32.71
N GLN A 278 -0.24 17.08 31.51
CA GLN A 278 0.49 18.01 30.64
C GLN A 278 -0.37 18.27 29.39
N VAL A 279 -1.56 18.82 29.62
CA VAL A 279 -2.57 19.05 28.59
C VAL A 279 -2.78 20.54 28.40
N LYS A 280 -2.70 21.01 27.15
CA LYS A 280 -2.93 22.41 26.78
C LYS A 280 -4.33 22.60 26.19
N VAL A 281 -4.82 23.83 26.19
CA VAL A 281 -6.06 24.17 25.46
C VAL A 281 -5.68 24.65 24.07
N LEU A 282 -6.27 24.04 23.04
CA LEU A 282 -6.11 24.42 21.65
C LEU A 282 -7.49 24.44 21.01
N ILE A 283 -8.01 25.65 20.76
CA ILE A 283 -9.40 25.84 20.32
C ILE A 283 -9.65 25.26 18.92
N TRP A 284 -10.91 24.99 18.60
CA TRP A 284 -11.31 24.76 17.22
C TRP A 284 -11.25 26.09 16.45
N PRO A 285 -10.71 26.17 15.22
CA PRO A 285 -10.26 25.07 14.35
C PRO A 285 -8.78 24.65 14.54
N HIS A 286 -8.01 25.36 15.37
CA HIS A 286 -6.56 25.14 15.52
C HIS A 286 -6.21 23.69 15.88
N CYS A 287 -6.99 23.05 16.74
CA CYS A 287 -6.79 21.64 17.10
C CYS A 287 -6.92 20.69 15.91
N GLU A 288 -7.88 20.89 15.01
CA GLU A 288 -8.03 20.07 13.80
C GLU A 288 -6.82 20.23 12.88
N VAL A 289 -6.38 21.47 12.68
CA VAL A 289 -5.29 21.80 11.76
C VAL A 289 -3.95 21.28 12.29
N VAL A 290 -3.66 21.50 13.57
CA VAL A 290 -2.44 20.99 14.22
C VAL A 290 -2.41 19.47 14.13
N LYS A 291 -3.52 18.79 14.43
CA LYS A 291 -3.61 17.33 14.29
C LYS A 291 -3.31 16.87 12.86
N LEU A 292 -3.91 17.54 11.89
CA LEU A 292 -3.78 17.21 10.47
C LEU A 292 -2.35 17.40 9.95
N LEU A 293 -1.67 18.48 10.36
CA LEU A 293 -0.36 18.86 9.83
C LEU A 293 0.83 18.35 10.66
N THR A 294 0.62 17.90 11.90
CA THR A 294 1.69 17.40 12.78
C THR A 294 2.59 16.33 12.14
N PRO A 295 2.06 15.30 11.43
CA PRO A 295 2.90 14.31 10.76
C PRO A 295 3.87 14.92 9.73
N TYR A 296 3.43 15.97 9.04
CA TYR A 296 4.19 16.64 7.99
C TYR A 296 5.16 17.70 8.55
N ARG A 297 4.85 18.26 9.73
CA ARG A 297 5.82 19.01 10.53
C ARG A 297 6.92 18.12 11.06
N GLN A 298 6.59 16.94 11.58
CA GLN A 298 7.61 15.98 12.02
C GLN A 298 8.51 15.57 10.85
N ARG A 299 7.93 15.31 9.68
CA ARG A 299 8.67 15.04 8.45
C ARG A 299 9.65 16.17 8.09
N ASN A 300 9.18 17.43 8.10
CA ASN A 300 10.01 18.61 7.84
C ASN A 300 11.23 18.68 8.78
N LEU A 301 10.99 18.44 10.09
CA LEU A 301 12.02 18.46 11.12
C LEU A 301 13.01 17.28 10.96
N ASP A 302 12.51 16.06 10.82
CA ASP A 302 13.34 14.84 10.74
C ASP A 302 14.26 14.88 9.51
N ARG A 303 13.74 15.38 8.38
CA ARG A 303 14.47 15.47 7.11
C ARG A 303 15.29 16.74 6.98
N HIS A 304 15.12 17.69 7.89
CA HIS A 304 15.75 19.01 7.83
C HIS A 304 15.41 19.73 6.52
N ASP A 305 14.14 19.66 6.09
CA ASP A 305 13.70 20.24 4.82
C ASP A 305 13.68 21.78 4.86
N GLY A 306 13.69 22.39 6.04
CA GLY A 306 13.93 23.82 6.22
C GLY A 306 12.74 24.72 5.92
N LEU A 307 11.56 24.14 5.65
CA LEU A 307 10.31 24.91 5.55
C LEU A 307 10.05 25.59 6.90
N ALA A 308 9.86 26.91 6.89
CA ALA A 308 9.60 27.64 8.12
C ALA A 308 8.70 28.86 7.87
N VAL A 309 7.89 29.18 8.87
CA VAL A 309 7.16 30.44 8.99
C VAL A 309 7.55 31.09 10.31
N THR A 310 8.03 32.33 10.25
CA THR A 310 8.46 33.08 11.43
C THR A 310 7.95 34.52 11.36
N PRO A 311 7.70 35.19 12.49
CA PRO A 311 7.55 36.64 12.49
C PRO A 311 8.76 37.31 11.82
N THR A 312 8.57 38.51 11.28
CA THR A 312 9.71 39.27 10.73
C THR A 312 10.80 39.51 11.79
N THR A 313 12.05 39.66 11.33
CA THR A 313 13.22 39.80 12.21
C THR A 313 13.03 40.89 13.27
N GLY A 314 13.09 40.50 14.54
CA GLY A 314 12.94 41.39 15.69
C GLY A 314 11.53 41.44 16.29
N HIS A 315 10.56 40.73 15.72
CA HIS A 315 9.20 40.62 16.23
C HIS A 315 8.99 39.35 17.07
N THR A 316 8.22 39.45 18.15
CA THR A 316 7.83 38.29 18.98
C THR A 316 6.69 37.50 18.31
N ASP A 317 6.30 36.37 18.90
CA ASP A 317 5.05 35.65 18.58
C ASP A 317 3.79 36.37 19.10
N ARG A 318 3.96 37.52 19.75
CA ARG A 318 2.88 38.37 20.28
C ARG A 318 2.67 39.59 19.41
N PHE A 319 1.41 39.88 19.10
CA PHE A 319 0.98 41.03 18.33
C PHE A 319 -0.09 41.82 19.09
N VAL A 320 -0.07 43.14 18.99
CA VAL A 320 -1.05 44.02 19.66
C VAL A 320 -2.08 44.55 18.68
N LYS A 321 -3.23 45.01 19.20
CA LYS A 321 -4.27 45.65 18.39
C LYS A 321 -3.69 46.69 17.42
N ASP A 322 -4.20 46.69 16.19
CA ASP A 322 -3.84 47.58 15.08
C ASP A 322 -2.45 47.30 14.47
N GLU A 323 -1.71 46.31 14.97
CA GLU A 323 -0.47 45.83 14.38
C GLU A 323 -0.73 45.01 13.11
N GLN A 324 0.19 45.10 12.15
CA GLN A 324 0.13 44.29 10.94
C GLN A 324 0.90 42.99 11.12
N VAL A 325 0.26 41.87 10.79
CA VAL A 325 0.91 40.56 10.81
C VAL A 325 1.76 40.40 9.55
N ILE A 326 3.08 40.57 9.70
CA ILE A 326 4.06 40.34 8.64
C ILE A 326 4.90 39.13 9.01
N VAL A 327 4.97 38.16 8.10
CA VAL A 327 5.72 36.93 8.33
C VAL A 327 6.75 36.70 7.25
N LYS A 328 7.86 36.11 7.69
CA LYS A 328 8.93 35.64 6.84
C LYS A 328 8.76 34.15 6.61
N LEU A 329 8.69 33.76 5.35
CA LEU A 329 8.59 32.39 4.90
C LEU A 329 9.94 31.93 4.36
N VAL A 330 10.30 30.70 4.66
CA VAL A 330 11.42 29.99 4.05
C VAL A 330 10.85 28.76 3.37
N GLN A 331 10.99 28.67 2.05
CA GLN A 331 10.61 27.48 1.29
C GLN A 331 11.50 26.29 1.71
N ALA A 332 10.93 25.08 1.64
CA ALA A 332 11.68 23.85 1.80
C ALA A 332 12.89 23.78 0.84
N ASN A 333 13.82 22.86 1.09
CA ASN A 333 15.01 22.59 0.29
C ASN A 333 14.72 22.02 -1.13
N HIS A 334 13.47 22.11 -1.59
CA HIS A 334 13.00 21.69 -2.90
C HIS A 334 11.98 22.66 -3.46
N ASP A 335 11.89 22.73 -4.79
CA ASP A 335 10.90 23.56 -5.47
C ASP A 335 9.47 23.05 -5.17
N GLY A 336 8.53 23.98 -5.01
CA GLY A 336 7.13 23.64 -4.77
C GLY A 336 6.21 24.84 -4.62
N TYR A 337 4.91 24.58 -4.51
CA TYR A 337 3.89 25.55 -4.17
C TYR A 337 3.86 25.77 -2.66
N LEU A 338 3.71 27.03 -2.23
CA LEU A 338 3.51 27.39 -0.83
C LEU A 338 2.06 27.76 -0.57
N TYR A 339 1.59 27.42 0.62
CA TYR A 339 0.29 27.79 1.15
C TYR A 339 0.48 28.29 2.58
N VAL A 340 0.02 29.51 2.86
CA VAL A 340 0.08 30.12 4.18
C VAL A 340 -1.31 30.53 4.59
N ASP A 341 -1.77 29.92 5.66
CA ASP A 341 -3.12 30.10 6.19
C ASP A 341 -3.02 30.59 7.64
N TYR A 342 -3.84 31.59 7.96
CA TYR A 342 -3.93 32.19 9.29
C TYR A 342 -5.32 31.95 9.87
N TYR A 343 -5.39 31.24 10.98
CA TYR A 343 -6.62 30.83 11.64
C TYR A 343 -6.88 31.71 12.85
N THR A 344 -7.98 32.44 12.82
CA THR A 344 -8.36 33.38 13.90
C THR A 344 -9.02 32.64 15.08
N VAL A 345 -9.28 33.35 16.18
CA VAL A 345 -9.99 32.75 17.33
C VAL A 345 -11.50 32.62 17.12
N GLU A 346 -12.07 33.30 16.12
CA GLU A 346 -13.49 33.17 15.73
C GLU A 346 -13.71 31.96 14.82
N GLY A 347 -12.64 31.36 14.31
CA GLY A 347 -12.69 30.21 13.40
C GLY A 347 -12.80 30.59 11.93
N GLU A 348 -12.31 31.78 11.56
CA GLU A 348 -12.08 32.14 10.16
C GLU A 348 -10.66 31.75 9.73
N VAL A 349 -10.48 31.54 8.43
CA VAL A 349 -9.19 31.26 7.79
C VAL A 349 -8.89 32.36 6.80
N ILE A 350 -7.80 33.07 7.01
CA ILE A 350 -7.28 34.08 6.11
C ILE A 350 -6.14 33.48 5.29
N HIS A 351 -6.29 33.51 3.97
CA HIS A 351 -5.32 32.94 3.03
C HIS A 351 -4.23 33.96 2.68
N LEU A 352 -3.14 33.92 3.44
CA LEU A 352 -1.98 34.80 3.28
C LEU A 352 -1.18 34.52 2.01
N PHE A 353 -1.14 33.27 1.56
CA PHE A 353 -0.50 32.91 0.30
C PHE A 353 -1.05 31.56 -0.19
N PRO A 354 -1.33 31.35 -1.49
CA PRO A 354 -1.33 32.34 -2.55
C PRO A 354 -2.62 33.20 -2.55
N ASN A 355 -2.54 34.45 -2.99
CA ASN A 355 -3.70 35.34 -3.17
C ASN A 355 -3.50 36.31 -4.35
N THR A 356 -4.46 37.19 -4.62
CA THR A 356 -4.36 38.10 -5.78
C THR A 356 -3.42 39.29 -5.55
N ARG A 357 -2.91 39.48 -4.34
CA ARG A 357 -2.15 40.68 -3.92
C ARG A 357 -0.65 40.41 -3.79
N GLU A 358 -0.25 39.18 -3.51
CA GLU A 358 1.15 38.79 -3.34
C GLU A 358 1.81 38.40 -4.67
N PRO A 359 3.05 38.84 -4.95
CA PRO A 359 3.81 38.41 -6.11
C PRO A 359 4.10 36.90 -5.99
N HIS A 360 4.26 36.24 -7.13
CA HIS A 360 4.50 34.79 -7.20
C HIS A 360 3.35 33.91 -6.69
N SER A 361 2.19 34.48 -6.37
CA SER A 361 1.01 33.72 -5.95
C SER A 361 0.60 32.66 -6.98
N GLY A 362 0.46 31.43 -6.50
CA GLY A 362 0.07 30.28 -7.31
C GLY A 362 1.18 29.75 -8.23
N GLN A 363 2.41 30.24 -8.09
CA GLN A 363 3.58 29.79 -8.84
C GLN A 363 4.44 28.85 -7.99
N VAL A 364 5.34 28.12 -8.67
CA VAL A 364 6.35 27.30 -8.01
C VAL A 364 7.41 28.24 -7.42
N ILE A 365 7.65 28.09 -6.12
CA ILE A 365 8.68 28.81 -5.38
C ILE A 365 9.95 27.94 -5.34
N PRO A 366 11.10 28.47 -5.81
CA PRO A 366 12.40 27.83 -5.71
C PRO A 366 12.80 27.38 -4.30
N ALA A 367 13.56 26.28 -4.24
CA ALA A 367 14.13 25.73 -3.03
C ALA A 367 14.84 26.79 -2.17
N SER A 368 14.59 26.76 -0.85
CA SER A 368 15.22 27.63 0.15
C SER A 368 15.01 29.14 -0.05
N GLN A 369 14.12 29.54 -0.97
CA GLN A 369 13.81 30.94 -1.19
C GLN A 369 13.11 31.54 0.05
N GLN A 370 13.48 32.78 0.38
CA GLN A 370 12.84 33.55 1.44
C GLN A 370 11.85 34.55 0.83
N ILE A 371 10.64 34.61 1.38
CA ILE A 371 9.58 35.50 0.95
C ILE A 371 8.98 36.16 2.18
N ASP A 372 8.88 37.48 2.18
CA ASP A 372 8.11 38.19 3.18
C ASP A 372 6.67 38.32 2.68
N VAL A 373 5.70 37.90 3.49
CA VAL A 373 4.27 37.93 3.17
C VAL A 373 3.56 38.84 4.16
N GLY A 374 2.63 39.67 3.65
CA GLY A 374 1.89 40.65 4.44
C GLY A 374 2.52 42.04 4.53
N GLN A 375 3.63 42.33 3.81
CA GLN A 375 4.27 43.65 3.84
C GLN A 375 3.41 44.76 3.19
N ALA A 376 3.23 45.88 3.90
CA ALA A 376 2.61 47.08 3.34
C ALA A 376 3.44 47.65 2.16
N GLY A 377 2.80 47.89 1.01
CA GLY A 377 3.43 48.50 -0.17
C GLY A 377 3.64 47.56 -1.36
N VAL A 378 3.45 46.25 -1.19
CA VAL A 378 3.11 45.33 -2.28
C VAL A 378 1.68 45.68 -2.75
N GLN A 379 1.32 45.52 -4.03
CA GLN A 379 -0.03 45.84 -4.52
C GLN A 379 -1.10 45.04 -3.77
N GLY A 380 -1.62 45.64 -2.70
CA GLY A 380 -2.56 45.03 -1.79
C GLY A 380 -1.99 44.45 -0.49
N GLY A 381 -0.70 44.57 -0.16
CA GLY A 381 -0.15 44.09 1.13
C GLY A 381 -0.56 44.91 2.36
N GLY A 382 -0.51 44.30 3.56
CA GLY A 382 -0.79 44.95 4.85
C GLY A 382 -2.25 44.93 5.33
N TRP A 383 -3.04 43.89 5.05
CA TRP A 383 -4.46 43.84 5.44
C TRP A 383 -4.79 42.98 6.67
N ILE A 384 -3.90 42.11 7.15
CA ILE A 384 -4.13 41.45 8.44
C ILE A 384 -3.72 42.42 9.52
N THR A 385 -4.73 43.15 10.00
CA THR A 385 -4.64 43.99 11.18
C THR A 385 -5.17 43.20 12.36
N VAL A 386 -4.40 43.16 13.44
CA VAL A 386 -4.84 42.50 14.67
C VAL A 386 -6.03 43.25 15.24
N GLU A 387 -7.18 42.57 15.26
CA GLU A 387 -8.43 43.05 15.81
C GLU A 387 -8.98 42.11 16.86
N ALA A 388 -10.08 42.52 17.51
CA ALA A 388 -10.74 41.69 18.52
C ALA A 388 -11.66 40.66 17.83
N PRO A 389 -11.91 39.48 18.44
CA PRO A 389 -11.38 39.03 19.73
C PRO A 389 -9.89 38.65 19.75
N PHE A 390 -9.24 38.99 20.85
CA PHE A 390 -7.84 38.66 21.09
C PHE A 390 -7.69 37.27 21.68
N GLY A 391 -6.63 36.55 21.31
CA GLY A 391 -6.34 35.25 21.88
C GLY A 391 -5.17 34.55 21.19
N GLN A 392 -5.12 33.24 21.39
CA GLN A 392 -4.12 32.41 20.73
C GLN A 392 -4.63 32.01 19.35
N GLU A 393 -3.91 32.40 18.32
CA GLU A 393 -4.18 32.12 16.90
C GLU A 393 -3.14 31.17 16.32
N LEU A 394 -3.38 30.68 15.11
CA LEU A 394 -2.51 29.70 14.46
C LEU A 394 -2.17 30.16 13.06
N MET A 395 -0.89 30.14 12.71
CA MET A 395 -0.44 30.28 11.34
C MET A 395 0.21 28.98 10.88
N THR A 396 -0.15 28.54 9.69
CA THR A 396 0.40 27.32 9.08
C THR A 396 1.03 27.63 7.74
N VAL A 397 2.12 26.93 7.43
CA VAL A 397 2.72 26.90 6.11
C VAL A 397 2.76 25.46 5.61
N VAL A 398 2.36 25.24 4.36
CA VAL A 398 2.44 23.95 3.67
C VAL A 398 3.21 24.14 2.38
N ALA A 399 4.24 23.32 2.18
CA ALA A 399 4.91 23.17 0.90
C ALA A 399 4.43 21.90 0.21
N SER A 400 4.04 22.02 -1.05
CA SER A 400 3.50 20.92 -1.84
C SER A 400 4.07 20.95 -3.26
N PRO A 401 4.45 19.80 -3.85
CA PRO A 401 4.97 19.77 -5.21
C PRO A 401 3.88 19.94 -6.28
N THR A 402 2.61 19.74 -5.92
CA THR A 402 1.43 20.00 -6.77
C THR A 402 0.49 20.98 -6.09
N PRO A 403 -0.32 21.76 -6.85
CA PRO A 403 -1.30 22.65 -6.24
C PRO A 403 -2.26 21.90 -5.31
N LEU A 404 -2.54 22.44 -4.12
CA LEU A 404 -3.51 21.83 -3.18
C LEU A 404 -4.94 21.91 -3.70
N TYR A 405 -5.27 23.01 -4.39
CA TYR A 405 -6.61 23.28 -4.90
C TYR A 405 -6.55 23.90 -6.29
N THR A 406 -7.68 23.90 -6.99
CA THR A 406 -7.83 24.57 -8.28
C THR A 406 -8.17 26.05 -8.07
N GLY A 407 -7.36 26.94 -8.64
CA GLY A 407 -7.56 28.38 -8.51
C GLY A 407 -7.13 28.95 -7.17
N LEU A 408 -7.46 30.23 -6.94
CA LEU A 408 -7.21 30.92 -5.67
C LEU A 408 -8.43 30.78 -4.75
N ARG A 409 -8.18 30.68 -3.44
CA ARG A 409 -9.23 30.76 -2.42
C ARG A 409 -9.65 32.23 -2.22
N PRO A 410 -10.86 32.47 -1.69
CA PRO A 410 -11.22 33.78 -1.16
C PRO A 410 -10.17 34.26 -0.15
N ASP A 411 -10.08 35.56 0.12
CA ASP A 411 -9.08 36.06 1.08
C ASP A 411 -9.35 35.59 2.50
N SER A 412 -10.63 35.44 2.84
CA SER A 412 -11.10 34.90 4.11
C SER A 412 -12.30 33.99 3.87
N GLU A 413 -12.34 32.86 4.58
CA GLU A 413 -13.49 31.97 4.62
C GLU A 413 -13.61 31.22 5.96
N PRO A 414 -14.81 30.73 6.34
CA PRO A 414 -14.99 29.99 7.57
C PRO A 414 -14.19 28.67 7.57
N ALA A 415 -13.52 28.35 8.67
CA ALA A 415 -12.70 27.14 8.77
C ALA A 415 -13.50 25.85 8.58
N LYS A 416 -14.79 25.85 8.93
CA LYS A 416 -15.70 24.71 8.67
C LYS A 416 -15.81 24.35 7.19
N ASP A 417 -15.65 25.33 6.30
CA ASP A 417 -15.79 25.18 4.86
C ASP A 417 -14.42 24.85 4.23
N TYR A 418 -13.34 25.41 4.77
CA TYR A 418 -11.97 25.15 4.31
C TYR A 418 -11.39 23.82 4.78
N LEU A 419 -11.60 23.43 6.05
CA LEU A 419 -10.99 22.23 6.64
C LEU A 419 -11.24 20.93 5.85
N PRO A 420 -12.45 20.65 5.33
CA PRO A 420 -12.68 19.46 4.50
C PRO A 420 -11.80 19.45 3.24
N LEU A 421 -11.58 20.61 2.61
CA LEU A 421 -10.73 20.74 1.43
C LEU A 421 -9.27 20.49 1.78
N LEU A 422 -8.78 21.10 2.86
CA LEU A 422 -7.42 20.88 3.34
C LEU A 422 -7.18 19.40 3.68
N LYS A 423 -8.14 18.74 4.36
CA LYS A 423 -8.07 17.30 4.64
C LYS A 423 -7.95 16.48 3.36
N GLN A 424 -8.75 16.80 2.33
CA GLN A 424 -8.68 16.11 1.04
C GLN A 424 -7.32 16.33 0.35
N ALA A 425 -6.81 17.56 0.33
CA ALA A 425 -5.52 17.88 -0.27
C ALA A 425 -4.35 17.19 0.46
N VAL A 426 -4.40 17.12 1.79
CA VAL A 426 -3.44 16.40 2.62
C VAL A 426 -3.46 14.91 2.32
N GLU A 427 -4.65 14.30 2.20
CA GLU A 427 -4.76 12.86 1.88
C GLU A 427 -4.23 12.55 0.48
N LEU A 428 -4.53 13.39 -0.51
CA LEU A 428 -4.00 13.24 -1.88
C LEU A 428 -2.47 13.32 -1.94
N ASN A 429 -1.85 14.05 -1.01
CA ASN A 429 -0.40 14.22 -0.93
C ASN A 429 0.26 13.35 0.15
N ARG A 430 -0.48 12.42 0.77
CA ARG A 430 0.01 11.61 1.90
C ARG A 430 1.29 10.84 1.58
N SER A 431 1.36 10.24 0.40
CA SER A 431 2.52 9.49 -0.10
C SER A 431 3.57 10.36 -0.78
N ASN A 432 3.37 11.68 -0.85
CA ASN A 432 4.30 12.57 -1.53
C ASN A 432 5.39 13.03 -0.57
N ASP A 433 6.63 12.62 -0.82
CA ASP A 433 7.76 12.89 0.06
C ASP A 433 8.13 14.38 0.14
N LYS A 434 7.76 15.18 -0.86
CA LYS A 434 8.00 16.64 -0.90
C LYS A 434 6.85 17.44 -0.27
N PHE A 435 5.82 16.78 0.24
CA PHE A 435 4.76 17.45 1.00
C PHE A 435 5.19 17.55 2.46
N VAL A 436 5.41 18.79 2.92
CA VAL A 436 5.87 19.11 4.27
C VAL A 436 5.12 20.34 4.79
N ALA A 437 5.03 20.47 6.11
CA ALA A 437 4.34 21.57 6.76
C ALA A 437 5.14 22.13 7.92
N ASP A 438 4.85 23.36 8.32
CA ASP A 438 5.23 23.91 9.61
C ASP A 438 4.11 24.83 10.13
N PHE A 439 4.13 25.13 11.42
CA PHE A 439 3.13 26.02 12.00
C PHE A 439 3.63 26.68 13.28
N MET A 440 3.16 27.89 13.51
CA MET A 440 3.43 28.69 14.70
C MET A 440 2.14 29.18 15.33
N THR A 441 2.15 29.26 16.66
CA THR A 441 1.07 29.92 17.40
C THR A 441 1.40 31.39 17.52
N ILE A 442 0.37 32.22 17.39
CA ILE A 442 0.45 33.67 17.54
C ILE A 442 -0.42 34.07 18.72
N GLN A 443 0.03 35.02 19.53
CA GLN A 443 -0.76 35.57 20.63
C GLN A 443 -1.16 37.00 20.31
N THR A 444 -2.45 37.27 20.13
CA THR A 444 -2.97 38.63 19.97
C THR A 444 -3.41 39.20 21.33
N GLU A 445 -3.15 40.49 21.54
CA GLU A 445 -3.45 41.21 22.78
C GLU A 445 -4.03 42.61 22.47
N PRO A 446 -4.89 43.18 23.35
CA PRO A 446 -5.29 44.57 23.22
C PRO A 446 -4.08 45.51 23.34
N ALA A 447 -4.14 46.66 22.66
CA ALA A 447 -3.18 47.74 22.90
C ALA A 447 -3.25 48.17 24.38
N ARG A 448 -2.09 48.28 25.03
CA ARG A 448 -1.99 48.66 26.46
C ARG A 448 -2.36 50.11 26.71
#